data_AF-A0A968BZT3-F1
#
_entry.id   AF-A0A968BZT3-F1
#
_cell.length_a   1.000
_cell.length_b   1.000
_cell.length_c   1.000
_cell.angle_alpha   90.00
_cell.angle_beta   90.00
_cell.angle_gamma   90.00
#
_symmetry.space_group_name_H-M   'P 1'
#
loop_
_entity.id
_entity.type
_entity.pdbx_description
1 polymer ?
#
loop_
_entity_poly.entity_id
_entity_poly.type
_entity_poly.pdbx_seq_one_letter_code
_entity_poly.pdbx_strand_id
1 'polypeptide(L)'
;MERLLNAFESLLESVKGSLHRARAELSSRRSTTRIGPALWGAALVYVVLSVLMTWPLIGQLNTHFPSPDTDVFNAYWSNWWFHQALTSGQNPYVTDVLLYPIGFDVIAFGFSPFLALLWLPLSWFLPALAAFNLVFLVTIVLACL
;
A
#
# COMPACT_ATOMS: atom_id res chain seq x y z
N MET A 1 10.29 -37.41 51.46
CA MET A 1 9.79 -37.72 50.10
C MET A 1 8.38 -37.19 49.90
N GLU A 2 7.42 -37.52 50.78
CA GLU A 2 6.02 -37.02 50.71
C GLU A 2 5.87 -35.49 50.72
N ARG A 3 6.68 -34.76 51.51
CA ARG A 3 6.65 -33.28 51.53
C ARG A 3 6.99 -32.65 50.18
N LEU A 4 7.88 -33.27 49.40
CA LEU A 4 8.27 -32.77 48.07
C LEU A 4 7.19 -33.08 47.02
N LEU A 5 6.55 -34.25 47.12
CA LEU A 5 5.40 -34.62 46.29
C LEU A 5 4.22 -33.67 46.51
N ASN A 6 3.86 -33.39 47.76
CA ASN A 6 2.74 -32.49 48.08
C ASN A 6 3.02 -31.04 47.65
N ALA A 7 4.28 -30.58 47.78
CA ALA A 7 4.67 -29.26 47.30
C ALA A 7 4.60 -29.17 45.77
N PHE A 8 4.96 -30.24 45.07
CA PHE A 8 4.87 -30.31 43.61
C PHE A 8 3.42 -30.33 43.11
N GLU A 9 2.54 -31.11 43.75
CA GLU A 9 1.10 -31.13 43.41
C GLU A 9 0.43 -29.77 43.66
N SER A 10 0.76 -29.11 44.78
CA SER A 10 0.30 -27.76 45.09
C SER A 10 0.76 -26.73 44.03
N LEU A 11 2.02 -26.84 43.58
CA LEU A 11 2.56 -26.00 42.52
C LEU A 11 1.85 -26.25 41.18
N LEU A 12 1.58 -27.51 40.84
CA LEU A 12 0.86 -27.87 39.62
C LEU A 12 -0.57 -27.31 39.61
N GLU A 13 -1.30 -27.41 40.72
CA GLU A 13 -2.66 -26.85 40.82
C GLU A 13 -2.66 -25.31 40.77
N SER A 14 -1.68 -24.67 41.39
CA SER A 14 -1.49 -23.22 41.30
C SER A 14 -1.22 -22.76 39.85
N VAL A 15 -0.38 -23.49 39.12
CA VAL A 15 -0.06 -23.21 37.71
C VAL A 15 -1.28 -23.45 36.80
N LYS A 16 -2.05 -24.54 36.99
CA LYS A 16 -3.29 -24.76 36.24
C LYS A 16 -4.29 -23.63 36.50
N GLY A 17 -4.43 -23.21 37.76
CA GLY A 17 -5.31 -22.11 38.15
C GLY A 17 -4.90 -20.75 37.59
N SER A 18 -3.59 -20.48 37.44
CA SER A 18 -3.10 -19.26 36.78
C SER A 18 -3.35 -19.30 35.27
N LEU A 19 -3.15 -20.46 34.63
CA LEU A 19 -3.42 -20.64 33.20
C LEU A 19 -4.90 -20.49 32.84
N HIS A 20 -5.82 -21.02 33.66
CA HIS A 20 -7.25 -20.83 33.46
C HIS A 20 -7.67 -19.36 33.58
N ARG A 21 -7.11 -18.63 34.56
CA ARG A 21 -7.36 -17.19 34.74
C ARG A 21 -6.79 -16.38 33.57
N ALA A 22 -5.55 -16.66 33.15
CA ALA A 22 -4.93 -16.01 32.00
C ALA A 22 -5.74 -16.25 30.72
N ARG A 23 -6.23 -17.47 30.50
CA ARG A 23 -7.07 -17.81 29.34
C ARG A 23 -8.41 -17.09 29.37
N ALA A 24 -9.05 -17.00 30.54
CA ALA A 24 -10.31 -16.28 30.71
C ALA A 24 -10.13 -14.76 30.50
N GLU A 25 -9.03 -14.19 31.00
CA GLU A 25 -8.69 -12.79 30.78
C GLU A 25 -8.39 -12.50 29.30
N LEU A 26 -7.69 -13.40 28.59
CA LEU A 26 -7.46 -13.28 27.15
C LEU A 26 -8.75 -13.40 26.33
N SER A 27 -9.70 -14.27 26.72
CA SER A 27 -11.00 -14.35 26.06
C SER A 27 -11.87 -13.12 26.31
N SER A 28 -11.75 -12.51 27.49
CA SER A 28 -12.44 -11.25 27.85
C SER A 28 -11.82 -10.05 27.12
N ARG A 29 -10.48 -10.01 27.01
CA ARG A 29 -9.74 -8.98 26.26
C ARG A 29 -9.82 -9.14 24.74
N ARG A 30 -10.29 -10.28 24.24
CA ARG A 30 -10.74 -10.43 22.86
C ARG A 30 -12.06 -9.68 22.68
N SER A 31 -12.01 -8.36 22.88
CA SER A 31 -12.92 -7.41 22.28
C SER A 31 -12.85 -7.67 20.78
N THR A 32 -13.83 -8.42 20.28
CA THR A 32 -14.15 -8.44 18.87
C THR A 32 -14.65 -7.03 18.57
N THR A 33 -13.72 -6.12 18.27
CA THR A 33 -14.06 -4.84 17.67
C THR A 33 -14.90 -5.21 16.46
N ARG A 34 -16.22 -5.01 16.53
CA ARG A 34 -17.07 -5.16 15.35
C ARG A 34 -16.56 -4.09 14.39
N ILE A 35 -15.73 -4.52 13.45
CA ILE A 35 -15.29 -3.81 12.25
C ILE A 35 -16.57 -3.60 11.42
N GLY A 36 -17.44 -2.74 11.92
CA GLY A 36 -18.82 -2.62 11.50
C GLY A 36 -19.00 -1.46 10.51
N PRO A 37 -20.23 -0.92 10.39
CA PRO A 37 -20.56 0.13 9.43
C PRO A 37 -19.75 1.43 9.60
N ALA A 38 -19.14 1.66 10.78
CA ALA A 38 -18.32 2.85 11.03
C ALA A 38 -17.08 2.92 10.13
N LEU A 39 -16.42 1.79 9.84
CA LEU A 39 -15.25 1.78 8.96
C LEU A 39 -15.64 2.02 7.50
N TRP A 40 -16.75 1.44 7.06
CA TRP A 40 -17.31 1.73 5.73
C TRP A 40 -17.74 3.20 5.61
N GLY A 41 -18.30 3.78 6.66
CA GLY A 41 -18.61 5.21 6.72
C GLY A 41 -17.37 6.08 6.61
N ALA A 42 -16.30 5.76 7.36
CA ALA A 42 -15.03 6.48 7.28
C ALA A 42 -14.39 6.36 5.88
N ALA A 43 -14.39 5.16 5.29
CA ALA A 43 -13.87 4.93 3.95
C ALA A 43 -14.64 5.74 2.89
N LEU A 44 -15.98 5.79 2.97
CA LEU A 44 -16.80 6.59 2.06
C LEU A 44 -16.47 8.09 2.18
N VAL A 45 -16.36 8.61 3.41
CA VAL A 45 -15.99 10.02 3.64
C VAL A 45 -14.62 10.31 3.05
N TYR A 46 -13.65 9.40 3.23
CA TYR A 46 -12.31 9.56 2.67
C TYR A 46 -12.32 9.57 1.14
N VAL A 47 -13.09 8.68 0.50
CA VAL A 47 -13.25 8.67 -0.97
C VAL A 47 -13.85 10.00 -1.46
N VAL A 48 -14.90 10.49 -0.80
CA VAL A 48 -15.52 11.78 -1.17
C VAL A 48 -14.53 12.93 -1.02
N LEU A 49 -13.78 12.99 0.09
CA LEU A 49 -12.74 13.99 0.28
C LEU A 49 -11.63 13.90 -0.77
N SER A 50 -11.20 12.68 -1.13
CA SER A 50 -10.20 12.45 -2.17
C SER A 50 -10.65 12.99 -3.52
N VAL A 51 -11.91 12.73 -3.90
CA VAL A 51 -12.53 13.25 -5.13
C VAL A 51 -12.57 14.78 -5.10
N LEU A 52 -12.98 15.38 -3.98
CA LEU A 52 -13.07 16.83 -3.84
C LEU A 52 -11.69 17.51 -3.89
N MET A 53 -10.69 16.93 -3.22
CA MET A 53 -9.33 17.48 -3.20
C MET A 53 -8.61 17.35 -4.54
N THR A 54 -8.95 16.32 -5.32
CA THR A 54 -8.35 16.11 -6.65
C THR A 54 -9.17 16.73 -7.78
N TRP A 55 -10.29 17.40 -7.49
CA TRP A 55 -11.10 18.05 -8.52
C TRP A 55 -10.27 19.12 -9.27
N PRO A 56 -10.29 19.18 -10.62
CA PRO A 56 -11.19 18.49 -11.58
C PRO A 56 -10.64 17.19 -12.20
N LEU A 57 -9.61 16.56 -11.62
CA LEU A 57 -8.86 15.44 -12.22
C LEU A 57 -9.74 14.29 -12.73
N ILE A 58 -10.78 13.92 -11.99
CA ILE A 58 -11.69 12.82 -12.36
C ILE A 58 -12.42 13.08 -13.68
N GLY A 59 -12.70 14.34 -14.01
CA GLY A 59 -13.28 14.73 -15.31
C GLY A 59 -12.24 14.93 -16.41
N GLN A 60 -10.95 14.92 -16.07
CA GLN A 60 -9.83 15.32 -16.94
C GLN A 60 -8.71 14.27 -16.97
N LEU A 61 -9.05 13.00 -16.73
CA LEU A 61 -8.08 11.91 -16.57
C LEU A 61 -7.10 11.75 -17.73
N ASN A 62 -7.48 12.10 -18.95
CA ASN A 62 -6.59 11.96 -20.12
C ASN A 62 -6.03 13.30 -20.64
N THR A 63 -6.27 14.41 -19.95
CA THR A 63 -5.90 15.74 -20.45
C THR A 63 -4.98 16.49 -19.50
N HIS A 64 -5.02 16.21 -18.20
CA HIS A 64 -4.24 16.92 -17.19
C HIS A 64 -3.54 15.96 -16.23
N PHE A 65 -2.40 16.40 -15.69
CA PHE A 65 -1.73 15.74 -14.58
C PHE A 65 -2.36 16.14 -13.24
N PRO A 66 -2.19 15.34 -12.17
CA PRO A 66 -2.73 15.64 -10.84
C PRO A 66 -2.10 16.87 -10.19
N SER A 67 -0.93 17.31 -10.69
CA SER A 67 -0.18 18.45 -10.19
C SER A 67 0.41 19.23 -11.37
N PRO A 68 0.50 20.57 -11.30
CA PRO A 68 1.27 21.36 -12.25
C PRO A 68 2.78 21.25 -12.02
N ASP A 69 3.21 20.59 -10.94
CA ASP A 69 4.63 20.36 -10.62
C ASP A 69 5.30 19.48 -11.68
N THR A 70 6.54 19.80 -12.02
CA THR A 70 7.33 19.06 -13.00
C THR A 70 7.73 17.65 -12.53
N ASP A 71 7.79 17.40 -11.23
CA ASP A 71 8.16 16.10 -10.68
C ASP A 71 7.17 14.99 -11.07
N VAL A 72 5.93 15.34 -11.42
CA VAL A 72 4.94 14.38 -11.92
C VAL A 72 5.40 13.72 -13.22
N PHE A 73 6.18 14.43 -14.05
CA PHE A 73 6.70 13.88 -15.30
C PHE A 73 7.74 12.80 -15.05
N ASN A 74 8.53 12.90 -13.97
CA ASN A 74 9.50 11.87 -13.60
C ASN A 74 8.78 10.56 -13.25
N ALA A 75 7.72 10.63 -12.43
CA ALA A 75 6.90 9.48 -12.10
C ALA A 75 6.22 8.89 -13.34
N TYR A 76 5.61 9.74 -14.17
CA TYR A 76 4.95 9.31 -15.41
C TYR A 76 5.91 8.63 -16.40
N TRP A 77 7.06 9.26 -16.65
CA TRP A 77 8.09 8.73 -17.53
C TRP A 77 8.69 7.42 -16.99
N SER A 78 8.87 7.31 -15.67
CA SER A 78 9.40 6.08 -15.06
C SER A 78 8.51 4.86 -15.26
N ASN A 79 7.17 5.04 -15.33
CA ASN A 79 6.25 3.96 -15.65
C ASN A 79 6.44 3.47 -17.10
N TRP A 80 6.65 4.41 -18.03
CA TRP A 80 6.99 4.08 -19.41
C TRP A 80 8.36 3.38 -19.50
N TRP A 81 9.38 3.89 -18.81
CA TRP A 81 10.70 3.26 -18.78
C TRP A 81 10.63 1.85 -18.21
N PHE A 82 9.86 1.62 -17.15
CA PHE A 82 9.67 0.30 -16.57
C PHE A 82 9.13 -0.70 -17.61
N HIS A 83 8.11 -0.31 -18.38
CA HIS A 83 7.60 -1.13 -19.48
C HIS A 83 8.68 -1.38 -20.55
N GLN A 84 9.43 -0.35 -20.94
CA GLN A 84 10.47 -0.48 -21.95
C GLN A 84 11.62 -1.39 -21.50
N ALA A 85 12.06 -1.25 -20.25
CA ALA A 85 13.12 -2.06 -19.68
C ALA A 85 12.70 -3.53 -19.58
N LEU A 86 11.48 -3.80 -19.12
CA LEU A 86 10.94 -5.17 -19.06
C LEU A 86 10.83 -5.82 -20.44
N THR A 87 10.33 -5.09 -21.43
CA THR A 87 10.14 -5.62 -22.79
C THR A 87 11.45 -5.81 -23.56
N SER A 88 12.49 -5.05 -23.22
CA SER A 88 13.83 -5.16 -23.82
C SER A 88 14.83 -5.99 -23.00
N GLY A 89 14.42 -6.54 -21.86
CA GLY A 89 15.29 -7.33 -20.98
C GLY A 89 16.38 -6.52 -20.27
N GLN A 90 16.18 -5.21 -20.15
CA GLN A 90 17.09 -4.30 -19.44
C GLN A 90 16.73 -4.20 -17.96
N ASN A 91 17.67 -3.72 -17.15
CA ASN A 91 17.41 -3.44 -15.74
C ASN A 91 16.48 -2.21 -15.61
N PRO A 92 15.28 -2.32 -15.00
CA PRO A 92 14.35 -1.20 -14.87
C PRO A 92 14.83 -0.07 -13.96
N TYR A 93 15.83 -0.32 -13.10
CA TYR A 93 16.34 0.69 -12.17
C TYR A 93 17.39 1.61 -12.78
N VAL A 94 17.95 1.26 -13.94
CA VAL A 94 18.97 2.06 -14.64
C VAL A 94 18.47 2.36 -16.03
N THR A 95 18.70 3.57 -16.53
CA THR A 95 18.34 3.96 -17.89
C THR A 95 19.52 4.60 -18.61
N ASP A 96 19.72 4.26 -19.88
CA ASP A 96 20.71 4.90 -20.74
C ASP A 96 20.11 6.03 -21.59
N VAL A 97 18.79 6.24 -21.48
CA VAL A 97 18.06 7.25 -22.25
C VAL A 97 18.24 8.65 -21.64
N LEU A 98 18.42 8.71 -20.32
CA LEU A 98 18.73 9.94 -19.60
C LEU A 98 20.25 10.04 -19.38
N LEU A 99 20.78 11.27 -19.52
CA LEU A 99 22.19 11.58 -19.29
C LEU A 99 23.17 10.70 -20.09
N TYR A 100 22.81 10.32 -21.33
CA TYR A 100 23.71 9.59 -22.21
C TYR A 100 25.06 10.32 -22.39
N PRO A 101 26.22 9.62 -22.34
CA PRO A 101 26.39 8.17 -22.27
C PRO A 101 26.53 7.60 -20.84
N ILE A 102 26.36 8.42 -19.81
CA ILE A 102 26.58 8.03 -18.42
C ILE A 102 25.45 7.12 -17.92
N GLY A 103 24.23 7.37 -18.40
CA GLY A 103 23.02 6.75 -17.88
C GLY A 103 22.60 7.36 -16.55
N PHE A 104 21.49 6.88 -16.01
CA PHE A 104 20.90 7.41 -14.79
C PHE A 104 20.21 6.32 -13.96
N ASP A 105 20.34 6.40 -12.63
CA ASP A 105 19.61 5.55 -11.69
C ASP A 105 18.23 6.17 -11.42
N VAL A 106 17.20 5.52 -11.94
CA VAL A 106 15.80 5.98 -11.88
C VAL A 106 15.31 6.07 -10.43
N ILE A 107 15.92 5.34 -9.48
CA ILE A 107 15.59 5.41 -8.06
C ILE A 107 15.82 6.83 -7.51
N ALA A 108 16.79 7.57 -8.05
CA ALA A 108 17.21 8.86 -7.54
C ALA A 108 16.13 9.96 -7.59
N PHE A 109 15.11 9.85 -8.46
CA PHE A 109 14.00 10.81 -8.52
C PHE A 109 12.65 10.26 -8.00
N GLY A 110 12.66 9.19 -7.21
CA GLY A 110 11.45 8.68 -6.55
C GLY A 110 10.67 7.64 -7.35
N PHE A 111 11.37 6.80 -8.11
CA PHE A 111 10.76 5.69 -8.85
C PHE A 111 10.06 4.67 -7.93
N SER A 112 8.83 4.31 -8.31
CA SER A 112 8.06 3.25 -7.64
C SER A 112 7.70 2.13 -8.62
N PRO A 113 8.43 0.99 -8.60
CA PRO A 113 8.15 -0.14 -9.49
C PRO A 113 6.77 -0.75 -9.24
N PHE A 114 6.25 -0.66 -8.02
CA PHE A 114 4.90 -1.16 -7.69
C PHE A 114 3.81 -0.34 -8.40
N LEU A 115 3.93 0.99 -8.41
CA LEU A 115 2.98 1.85 -9.13
C LEU A 115 3.10 1.67 -10.65
N ALA A 116 4.33 1.52 -11.16
CA ALA A 116 4.56 1.20 -12.56
C ALA A 116 3.93 -0.16 -12.96
N LEU A 117 4.02 -1.16 -12.08
CA LEU A 117 3.39 -2.46 -12.27
C LEU A 117 1.86 -2.39 -12.29
N LEU A 118 1.25 -1.59 -11.42
CA LEU A 118 -0.21 -1.36 -11.43
C LEU A 118 -0.65 -0.58 -12.68
N TRP A 119 0.18 0.35 -13.15
CA TRP A 119 -0.08 1.14 -14.34
C TRP A 119 -0.05 0.30 -15.64
N LEU A 120 0.83 -0.69 -15.71
CA LEU A 120 1.10 -1.49 -16.91
C LEU A 120 -0.13 -2.21 -17.50
N PRO A 121 -0.94 -2.98 -16.73
CA PRO A 121 -2.15 -3.60 -17.29
C PRO A 121 -3.23 -2.56 -17.63
N LEU A 122 -3.27 -1.43 -16.91
CA LEU A 122 -4.23 -0.36 -17.18
C LEU A 122 -3.93 0.37 -18.49
N SER A 123 -2.64 0.58 -18.81
CA SER A 123 -2.21 1.26 -20.03
C SER A 123 -2.45 0.44 -21.31
N TRP A 124 -2.81 -0.85 -21.19
CA TRP A 124 -3.26 -1.66 -22.33
C TRP A 124 -4.70 -1.35 -22.76
N PHE A 125 -5.55 -0.89 -21.83
CA PHE A 125 -6.96 -0.63 -22.09
C PHE A 125 -7.31 0.87 -22.11
N LEU A 126 -6.50 1.68 -21.43
CA LEU A 126 -6.69 3.11 -21.28
C LEU A 126 -5.51 3.88 -21.90
N PRO A 127 -5.73 5.14 -22.32
CA PRO A 127 -4.62 6.03 -22.60
C PRO A 127 -3.63 6.09 -21.43
N ALA A 128 -2.34 6.15 -21.74
CA ALA A 128 -1.26 6.11 -20.74
C ALA A 128 -1.43 7.13 -19.61
N LEU A 129 -1.86 8.36 -19.93
CA LEU A 129 -2.12 9.41 -18.94
C LEU A 129 -3.35 9.10 -18.08
N ALA A 130 -4.44 8.59 -18.67
CA ALA A 130 -5.61 8.15 -17.92
C ALA A 130 -5.28 7.00 -16.96
N ALA A 131 -4.50 6.02 -17.40
CA ALA A 131 -4.02 4.94 -16.54
C ALA A 131 -3.18 5.48 -15.36
N PHE A 132 -2.30 6.45 -15.60
CA PHE A 132 -1.48 7.08 -14.56
C PHE A 132 -2.34 7.78 -13.51
N ASN A 133 -3.30 8.60 -13.96
CA ASN A 133 -4.21 9.32 -13.09
C ASN A 133 -5.14 8.38 -12.31
N LEU A 134 -5.56 7.26 -12.92
CA LEU A 134 -6.34 6.25 -12.23
C LEU A 134 -5.54 5.58 -11.12
N VAL A 135 -4.29 5.18 -11.38
CA VAL A 135 -3.40 4.62 -10.35
C VAL A 135 -3.20 5.62 -9.22
N PHE A 136 -2.95 6.89 -9.53
CA PHE A 136 -2.85 7.94 -8.52
C PHE A 136 -4.10 8.02 -7.63
N LEU A 137 -5.30 8.09 -8.22
CA LEU A 137 -6.56 8.13 -7.46
C LEU A 137 -6.77 6.87 -6.61
N VAL A 138 -6.49 5.69 -7.16
CA VAL A 138 -6.59 4.42 -6.45
C VAL A 138 -5.63 4.40 -5.26
N THR A 139 -4.38 4.87 -5.42
CA THR A 139 -3.42 4.91 -4.32
C THR A 139 -3.86 5.80 -3.17
N ILE A 140 -4.50 6.94 -3.47
CA ILE A 140 -5.06 7.81 -2.44
C ILE A 140 -6.15 7.04 -1.68
N VAL A 141 -7.11 6.46 -2.40
CA VAL A 141 -8.23 5.72 -1.77
C VAL A 141 -7.74 4.53 -0.93
N LEU A 142 -6.76 3.77 -1.44
CA LEU A 142 -6.17 2.64 -0.72
C LEU A 142 -5.43 3.06 0.55
N ALA A 143 -4.95 4.31 0.66
CA ALA A 143 -4.25 4.77 1.86
C ALA A 143 -5.13 4.84 3.12
N CYS A 144 -6.46 4.84 2.98
CA CYS A 144 -7.41 4.83 4.09
C CYS A 144 -7.84 3.41 4.51
N LEU A 145 -7.60 2.40 3.69
CA LEU A 145 -8.02 1.00 3.91
C LEU A 145 -6.94 0.22 4.67
#